data_AF-A0A9X4SIW7-F1
#
_entry.id   AF-A0A9X4SIW7-F1
#
_cell.length_a   1.000
_cell.length_b   1.000
_cell.length_c   1.000
_cell.angle_alpha   90.00
_cell.angle_beta   90.00
_cell.angle_gamma   90.00
#
_symmetry.space_group_name_H-M   'P 1'
#
loop_
_entity.id
_entity.type
_entity.pdbx_description
1 polymer ?
#
loop_
_entity_poly.entity_id
_entity_poly.type
_entity_poly.pdbx_seq_one_letter_code
_entity_poly.pdbx_strand_id
1 'polypeptide(L)' 'MKIVIIGGSHAGIACAKRAREEYPESEIIIYERKAEVSFISQSIP' A
#
# COMPACT_ATOMS: atom_id res chain seq x y z
N MET A 1 12.76 -10.13 -4.09
CA MET A 1 11.50 -10.56 -4.76
C MET A 1 10.79 -9.32 -5.31
N LYS A 2 9.93 -9.44 -6.33
CA LYS A 2 9.11 -8.31 -6.78
C LYS A 2 7.68 -8.49 -6.26
N ILE A 3 7.21 -7.53 -5.46
CA ILE A 3 5.89 -7.54 -4.83
C ILE A 3 5.06 -6.42 -5.46
N VAL A 4 3.97 -6.79 -6.12
CA VAL A 4 3.06 -5.83 -6.75
C VAL A 4 1.74 -5.83 -6.00
N ILE A 5 1.33 -4.66 -5.50
CA ILE A 5 0.11 -4.45 -4.74
C ILE A 5 -0.84 -3.58 -5.57
N ILE A 6 -2.06 -4.07 -5.81
CA ILE A 6 -3.11 -3.33 -6.53
C ILE A 6 -4.13 -2.81 -5.52
N GLY A 7 -4.21 -1.49 -5.39
CA GLY A 7 -4.97 -0.78 -4.36
C GLY A 7 -4.06 -0.23 -3.26
N GLY A 8 -4.13 1.07 -3.03
CA GLY A 8 -3.30 1.84 -2.09
C GLY A 8 -4.10 2.50 -0.97
N SER A 9 -5.28 1.97 -0.62
CA SER A 9 -6.01 2.39 0.58
C SER A 9 -5.47 1.66 1.82
N HIS A 10 -6.33 1.23 2.75
CA HIS A 10 -5.92 0.73 4.06
C HIS A 10 -5.13 -0.59 3.98
N ALA A 11 -5.72 -1.63 3.39
CA ALA A 11 -5.10 -2.96 3.34
C ALA A 11 -3.81 -2.97 2.50
N GLY A 12 -3.82 -2.29 1.35
CA GLY A 12 -2.66 -2.22 0.47
C GLY A 12 -1.46 -1.52 1.13
N ILE A 13 -1.70 -0.40 1.82
CA ILE A 13 -0.64 0.31 2.54
C ILE A 13 -0.15 -0.48 3.76
N ALA A 14 -1.05 -1.12 4.51
CA ALA A 14 -0.66 -1.97 5.63
C ALA A 14 0.20 -3.16 5.16
N CYS A 15 -0.18 -3.80 4.06
CA CYS A 15 0.60 -4.85 3.42
C CYS A 15 1.97 -4.34 2.97
N ALA A 16 2.04 -3.20 2.28
CA ALA A 16 3.29 -2.63 1.81
C ALA A 16 4.25 -2.30 2.98
N LYS A 17 3.73 -1.74 4.08
CA LYS A 17 4.52 -1.45 5.28
C LYS A 17 5.10 -2.73 5.88
N ARG A 18 4.26 -3.75 6.10
CA ARG A 18 4.74 -5.01 6.66
C ARG A 18 5.70 -5.73 5.73
N ALA A 19 5.43 -5.74 4.43
CA ALA A 19 6.30 -6.34 3.43
C ALA A 19 7.68 -5.66 3.39
N ARG A 20 7.74 -4.33 3.60
CA ARG A 20 9.01 -3.60 3.70
C ARG A 20 9.82 -4.00 4.94
N GLU A 21 9.14 -4.27 6.06
CA GLU A 21 9.77 -4.73 7.31
C GLU A 21 10.29 -6.17 7.19
N GLU A 22 9.47 -7.08 6.66
CA GLU A 22 9.80 -8.51 6.59
C GLU A 22 10.73 -8.87 5.43
N TYR A 23 10.66 -8.13 4.31
CA TYR A 23 11.39 -8.42 3.08
C TYR A 23 12.11 -7.16 2.54
N PRO A 24 13.12 -6.63 3.26
CA PRO A 24 13.75 -5.35 2.94
C PRO A 24 14.43 -5.32 1.56
N GLU A 25 14.89 -6.47 1.07
CA GLU A 25 15.52 -6.65 -0.25
C GLU A 25 14.51 -6.68 -1.42
N SER A 26 13.20 -6.68 -1.12
CA SER A 26 12.17 -6.78 -2.16
C SER A 26 11.81 -5.44 -2.77
N GLU A 27 11.63 -5.42 -4.09
CA GLU A 27 11.07 -4.28 -4.80
C GLU A 27 9.54 -4.31 -4.61
N ILE A 28 8.99 -3.28 -3.98
CA ILE A 28 7.56 -3.17 -3.68
C ILE A 28 6.97 -2.05 -4.54
N ILE A 29 6.00 -2.39 -5.38
CA ILE A 29 5.30 -1.45 -6.26
C ILE A 29 3.81 -1.46 -5.89
N ILE A 30 3.24 -0.27 -5.68
CA ILE A 30 1.81 -0.09 -5.40
C ILE A 30 1.19 0.65 -6.58
N TYR A 31 0.10 0.11 -7.13
CA TYR A 31 -0.75 0.82 -8.08
C TYR A 31 -2.06 1.22 -7.41
N GLU A 32 -2.35 2.50 -7.35
CA GLU A 32 -3.62 3.06 -6.89
C GLU A 32 -4.25 3.82 -8.07
N ARG A 33 -5.57 3.67 -8.22
CA ARG A 33 -6.31 4.35 -9.29
C ARG A 33 -6.45 5.84 -8.98
N LYS A 34 -6.62 6.18 -7.70
CA LYS A 34 -6.70 7.57 -7.24
C LYS A 34 -5.32 8.22 -7.22
N ALA A 35 -5.29 9.55 -7.26
CA ALA A 35 -4.05 10.32 -7.12
C ALA A 35 -3.46 10.24 -5.70
N GLU A 36 -4.27 9.84 -4.72
CA GLU A 36 -3.90 9.74 -3.31
C GLU A 36 -3.96 8.30 -2.82
N VAL A 37 -3.00 7.94 -1.97
CA VAL A 37 -2.99 6.69 -1.20
C VAL A 37 -3.37 6.97 0.26
N SER A 38 -3.81 5.94 0.97
CA SER A 38 -4.11 6.02 2.41
C SER A 38 -5.22 7.02 2.81
N PHE A 39 -6.16 7.31 1.91
CA PHE A 39 -7.33 8.13 2.24
C PHE A 39 -8.15 7.52 3.39
N ILE A 40 -8.42 8.31 4.43
CA ILE A 40 -9.20 7.91 5.60
C ILE A 40 -10.67 8.23 5.33
N SER A 41 -11.43 7.27 4.78
CA SER A 41 -12.85 7.49 4.48
C SER A 41 -13.72 7.73 5.72
N GLN A 42 -13.24 7.30 6.90
CA GLN A 42 -13.90 7.53 8.18
C GLN A 42 -13.85 9.00 8.65
N SER A 43 -13.06 9.85 7.99
CA SER A 43 -13.04 11.29 8.29
C SER A 43 -14.17 12.04 7.58
N ILE A 44 -14.93 11.38 6.71
CA ILE A 44 -16.12 11.98 6.08
C ILE A 44 -17.26 11.91 7.12
N PRO A 45 -17.89 13.06 7.48
CA PRO A 45 -19.01 13.11 8.40
C PRO A 45 -20.23 12.28 7.97
#